data_AF-A0A140GMH7-F1
#
_entry.id   AF-A0A140GMH7-F1
#
_cell.length_a   1.000
_cell.length_b   1.000
_cell.length_c   1.000
_cell.angle_alpha   90.00
_cell.angle_beta   90.00
_cell.angle_gamma   90.00
#
_symmetry.space_group_name_H-M   'P 1'
#
loop_
_entity.id
_entity.type
_entity.pdbx_description
1 polymer ?
#
loop_
_entity_poly.entity_id
_entity_poly.type
_entity_poly.pdbx_seq_one_letter_code
_entity_poly.pdbx_strand_id
1 'polypeptide(L)'
;SRACSIVMLLAYVAYLFFQLKTHRQLFEPQEVEDDGDDSVSQDEAVLGFSSAMIWLGVMTLMTAVLSEFVVSTIEAASKSWELSVSFISIILIPIVGNAAEHAGAVIFAFKNKLDITLGVSLGSATQISMFVVPLSVLVAWIMGVPMDLDFNLLETGSLFLAVLVTVFTLQDGSSHYLKGLLLLFCYIVIAICFFVLRQRGNGSNDDVHHQLGVASKPWRI
;
A
#
# COMPACT_ATOMS: atom_id res chain seq x y z
N SER A 1 7.12 -9.00 -16.75
CA SER A 1 5.95 -8.84 -15.86
C SER A 1 5.20 -10.14 -15.61
N ARG A 2 4.50 -10.72 -16.59
CA ARG A 2 3.60 -11.87 -16.40
C ARG A 2 4.24 -13.10 -15.75
N ALA A 3 5.41 -13.52 -16.23
CA ALA A 3 6.16 -14.63 -15.64
C ALA A 3 6.55 -14.36 -14.17
N CYS A 4 7.03 -13.14 -13.88
CA CYS A 4 7.34 -12.72 -12.51
C CYS A 4 6.08 -12.73 -11.63
N SER A 5 4.93 -12.28 -12.15
CA SER A 5 3.66 -12.32 -11.42
C SER A 5 3.24 -13.73 -11.03
N ILE A 6 3.39 -14.70 -11.95
CA ILE A 6 3.10 -16.12 -11.65
C ILE A 6 4.03 -16.63 -10.54
N VAL A 7 5.33 -16.33 -10.62
CA VAL A 7 6.30 -16.74 -9.59
C VAL A 7 5.99 -16.11 -8.23
N MET A 8 5.64 -14.82 -8.19
CA MET A 8 5.27 -14.14 -6.95
C MET A 8 4.00 -14.73 -6.31
N LEU A 9 2.98 -15.06 -7.11
CA LEU A 9 1.77 -15.71 -6.61
C LEU A 9 2.05 -17.12 -6.08
N LEU A 10 2.88 -17.91 -6.75
CA LEU A 10 3.32 -19.21 -6.26
C LEU A 10 4.10 -19.07 -4.94
N ALA A 11 4.98 -18.08 -4.83
CA ALA A 11 5.67 -17.76 -3.59
C ALA A 11 4.69 -17.36 -2.48
N TYR A 12 3.65 -16.58 -2.79
CA TYR A 12 2.60 -16.22 -1.83
C TYR A 12 1.78 -17.44 -1.37
N VAL A 13 1.44 -18.37 -2.26
CA VAL A 13 0.77 -19.61 -1.88
C VAL A 13 1.65 -20.47 -0.97
N ALA A 14 2.94 -20.57 -1.26
CA ALA A 14 3.89 -21.24 -0.38
C ALA A 14 4.01 -20.55 0.98
N TYR A 15 4.01 -19.21 1.00
CA TYR A 15 3.97 -18.40 2.22
C TYR A 15 2.70 -18.63 3.04
N LEU A 16 1.52 -18.66 2.41
CA LEU A 16 0.26 -18.97 3.11
C LEU A 16 0.26 -20.39 3.67
N PHE A 17 0.78 -21.37 2.94
CA PHE A 17 0.94 -22.73 3.45
C PHE A 17 1.88 -22.76 4.66
N PHE A 18 2.96 -21.99 4.60
CA PHE A 18 3.89 -21.86 5.71
C PHE A 18 3.21 -21.28 6.95
N GLN A 19 2.52 -20.15 6.77
CA GLN A 19 1.84 -19.38 7.81
C GLN A 19 0.67 -20.14 8.45
N LEU A 20 -0.20 -20.74 7.64
CA LEU A 20 -1.46 -21.35 8.13
C LEU A 20 -1.29 -22.78 8.63
N LYS A 21 -0.28 -23.52 8.13
CA LYS A 21 -0.12 -24.94 8.41
C LYS A 21 1.16 -25.27 9.14
N THR A 22 2.32 -24.94 8.58
CA THR A 22 3.60 -25.45 9.11
C THR A 22 4.10 -24.70 10.34
N HIS A 23 3.87 -23.39 10.39
CA HIS A 23 4.44 -22.50 11.40
C HIS A 23 3.36 -21.60 12.02
N ARG A 24 2.14 -22.11 12.15
CA ARG A 24 1.01 -21.36 12.71
C ARG A 24 1.34 -20.75 14.08
N GLN A 25 2.12 -21.45 14.89
CA GLN A 25 2.58 -20.98 16.21
C GLN A 25 3.47 -19.73 16.17
N LEU A 26 4.11 -19.42 15.04
CA LEU A 26 4.88 -18.17 14.87
C LEU A 26 3.99 -16.97 14.52
N PHE A 27 2.73 -17.20 14.14
CA PHE A 27 1.80 -16.18 13.68
C PHE A 27 0.51 -16.11 14.51
N GLU A 28 0.28 -17.03 15.44
CA GLU A 28 -0.75 -16.89 16.48
C GLU A 28 -0.37 -15.69 17.36
N PRO A 29 -1.29 -14.72 17.59
CA PRO A 29 -1.03 -13.63 18.52
C PRO A 29 -0.67 -14.25 19.87
N GLN A 30 0.48 -13.88 20.45
CA GLN A 30 0.67 -14.14 21.88
C GLN A 30 -0.48 -13.45 22.62
N GLU A 31 -1.31 -14.22 23.31
CA GLU A 31 -2.25 -13.69 24.29
C GLU A 31 -1.40 -12.93 25.32
N VAL A 32 -1.37 -11.61 25.17
CA VAL A 32 -0.76 -10.74 26.18
C VAL A 32 -1.71 -10.80 27.36
N GLU A 33 -1.30 -11.47 28.44
CA GLU A 33 -1.95 -11.40 29.74
C GLU A 33 -2.19 -9.92 30.08
N ASP A 34 -3.45 -9.51 30.06
CA ASP A 34 -3.89 -8.17 30.38
C ASP A 34 -3.94 -8.04 31.90
N ASP A 35 -2.82 -7.67 32.50
CA ASP A 35 -2.74 -7.34 33.92
C ASP A 35 -2.94 -5.83 34.08
N GLY A 36 -4.19 -5.37 33.94
CA GLY A 36 -4.57 -4.00 34.28
C GLY A 36 -5.70 -3.37 33.45
N ASP A 37 -6.93 -3.55 33.94
CA ASP A 37 -8.03 -2.56 33.97
C ASP A 37 -7.99 -1.44 32.90
N ASP A 38 -8.21 -1.80 31.64
CA ASP A 38 -8.85 -0.91 30.66
C ASP A 38 -9.55 -1.78 29.62
N SER A 39 -10.87 -1.90 29.80
CA SER A 39 -11.80 -2.68 28.98
C SER A 39 -11.74 -2.30 27.50
N VAL A 40 -10.82 -2.90 26.76
CA VAL A 40 -11.09 -3.31 25.38
C VAL A 40 -11.68 -4.69 25.49
N SER A 41 -13.01 -4.75 25.54
CA SER A 41 -13.84 -5.94 25.33
C SER A 41 -13.11 -6.98 24.48
N GLN A 42 -12.59 -8.03 25.12
CA GLN A 42 -12.21 -9.25 24.43
C GLN A 42 -13.41 -9.73 23.62
N ASP A 43 -13.13 -10.13 22.40
CA ASP A 43 -14.08 -10.46 21.33
C ASP A 43 -15.11 -11.52 21.74
N GLU A 44 -16.26 -11.11 22.28
CA GLU A 44 -17.48 -11.85 22.00
C GLU A 44 -17.86 -11.55 20.55
N ALA A 45 -17.97 -12.58 19.72
CA ALA A 45 -18.42 -12.44 18.34
C ALA A 45 -19.85 -11.86 18.32
N VAL A 46 -19.96 -10.54 18.26
CA VAL A 46 -21.23 -9.79 18.33
C VAL A 46 -22.13 -10.09 17.12
N LEU A 47 -21.56 -10.71 16.07
CA LEU A 47 -22.22 -11.04 14.82
C LEU A 47 -22.18 -12.55 14.56
N GLY A 48 -23.34 -13.18 14.43
CA GLY A 48 -23.44 -14.56 13.96
C GLY A 48 -22.93 -14.70 12.52
N PHE A 49 -22.44 -15.90 12.15
CA PHE A 49 -21.81 -16.18 10.84
C PHE A 49 -22.60 -15.66 9.64
N SER A 50 -23.92 -15.87 9.61
CA SER A 50 -24.78 -15.38 8.54
C SER A 50 -24.85 -13.85 8.47
N SER A 51 -24.86 -13.18 9.63
CA SER A 51 -24.85 -11.72 9.70
C SER A 51 -23.50 -11.15 9.24
N ALA A 52 -22.39 -11.80 9.63
CA ALA A 52 -21.05 -11.43 9.18
C ALA A 52 -20.89 -11.56 7.66
N MET A 53 -21.39 -12.65 7.05
CA MET A 53 -21.37 -12.82 5.59
C MET A 53 -22.19 -11.77 4.85
N ILE A 54 -23.36 -11.39 5.38
CA ILE A 54 -24.19 -10.33 4.79
C ILE A 54 -23.46 -8.99 4.87
N TRP A 55 -22.94 -8.62 6.04
CA TRP A 55 -22.21 -7.36 6.24
C TRP A 55 -20.96 -7.29 5.38
N LEU A 56 -20.22 -8.39 5.25
CA LEU A 56 -19.06 -8.47 4.36
C LEU A 56 -19.47 -8.14 2.92
N GLY A 57 -20.52 -8.79 2.40
CA GLY A 57 -21.02 -8.52 1.05
C GLY A 57 -21.48 -7.07 0.85
N VAL A 58 -22.21 -6.52 1.81
CA VAL A 58 -22.70 -5.12 1.76
C VAL A 58 -21.53 -4.13 1.75
N MET A 59 -20.56 -4.29 2.66
CA MET A 59 -19.40 -3.39 2.71
C MET A 59 -18.51 -3.53 1.47
N THR A 60 -18.33 -4.73 0.94
CA THR A 60 -17.59 -4.94 -0.31
C THR A 60 -18.28 -4.23 -1.48
N LEU A 61 -19.60 -4.35 -1.62
CA LEU A 61 -20.34 -3.67 -2.68
C LEU A 61 -20.27 -2.15 -2.54
N MET A 62 -20.43 -1.63 -1.32
CA MET A 62 -20.32 -0.20 -1.04
C MET A 62 -18.92 0.32 -1.38
N THR A 63 -17.86 -0.39 -0.98
CA THR A 63 -16.48 -0.05 -1.32
C THR A 63 -16.24 -0.10 -2.83
N ALA A 64 -16.81 -1.06 -3.55
CA ALA A 64 -16.69 -1.13 -5.01
C ALA A 64 -17.30 0.11 -5.68
N VAL A 65 -18.50 0.52 -5.28
CA VAL A 65 -19.16 1.73 -5.80
C VAL A 65 -18.35 2.99 -5.47
N LEU A 66 -17.86 3.13 -4.23
CA LEU A 66 -17.01 4.25 -3.84
C LEU A 66 -15.68 4.28 -4.60
N SER A 67 -15.10 3.10 -4.90
CA SER A 67 -13.86 3.00 -5.66
C SER A 67 -14.01 3.51 -7.09
N GLU A 68 -15.16 3.25 -7.74
CA GLU A 68 -15.46 3.76 -9.08
C GLU A 68 -15.54 5.31 -9.07
N PHE A 69 -16.21 5.88 -8.07
CA PHE A 69 -16.25 7.32 -7.89
C PHE A 69 -14.85 7.91 -7.66
N VAL A 70 -14.05 7.32 -6.76
CA VAL A 70 -12.68 7.77 -6.51
C VAL A 70 -11.87 7.74 -7.80
N VAL A 71 -11.82 6.61 -8.51
CA VAL A 71 -11.04 6.47 -9.75
C VAL A 71 -11.47 7.48 -10.81
N SER A 72 -12.77 7.71 -10.99
CA SER A 72 -13.29 8.68 -11.97
C SER A 72 -12.88 10.13 -11.66
N THR A 73 -12.63 10.46 -10.39
CA THR A 73 -12.26 11.81 -9.95
C THR A 73 -10.76 12.09 -9.97
N ILE A 74 -9.90 11.07 -10.08
CA ILE A 74 -8.43 11.23 -10.01
C ILE A 74 -7.93 12.20 -11.08
N GLU A 75 -8.40 12.07 -12.32
CA GLU A 75 -7.93 12.93 -13.42
C GLU A 75 -8.41 14.38 -13.26
N ALA A 76 -9.65 14.57 -12.80
CA ALA A 76 -10.20 15.89 -12.51
C ALA A 76 -9.46 16.57 -11.34
N ALA A 77 -9.17 15.83 -10.27
CA ALA A 77 -8.40 16.30 -9.13
C ALA A 77 -6.95 16.65 -9.52
N SER A 78 -6.31 15.81 -10.34
CA SER A 78 -4.97 16.07 -10.89
C SER A 78 -4.89 17.38 -11.66
N LYS A 79 -5.92 17.71 -12.44
CA LYS A 79 -6.01 18.99 -13.19
C LYS A 79 -6.33 20.16 -12.28
N SER A 80 -7.29 20.02 -11.36
CA SER A 80 -7.74 21.13 -10.50
C SER A 80 -6.77 21.51 -9.40
N TRP A 81 -6.05 20.54 -8.82
CA TRP A 81 -5.10 20.77 -7.73
C TRP A 81 -3.65 20.88 -8.22
N GLU A 82 -3.45 20.78 -9.54
CA GLU A 82 -2.13 20.79 -10.16
C GLU A 82 -1.18 19.70 -9.62
N LEU A 83 -1.71 18.58 -9.11
CA LEU A 83 -0.96 17.42 -8.58
C LEU A 83 -0.82 16.27 -9.59
N SER A 84 0.25 15.47 -9.50
CA SER A 84 0.46 14.34 -10.44
C SER A 84 -0.50 13.21 -10.12
N VAL A 85 -0.96 12.55 -11.19
CA VAL A 85 -1.68 11.27 -11.05
C VAL A 85 -0.82 10.30 -10.25
N SER A 86 0.50 10.26 -10.49
CA SER A 86 1.45 9.47 -9.70
C SER A 86 1.47 9.88 -8.21
N PHE A 87 1.52 11.18 -7.87
CA PHE A 87 1.45 11.63 -6.48
C PHE A 87 0.12 11.27 -5.80
N ILE A 88 -1.01 11.49 -6.48
CA ILE A 88 -2.33 11.13 -5.96
C ILE A 88 -2.42 9.62 -5.74
N SER A 89 -1.96 8.81 -6.70
CA SER A 89 -2.07 7.35 -6.64
C SER A 89 -1.08 6.67 -5.69
N ILE A 90 0.14 7.21 -5.52
CA ILE A 90 1.20 6.59 -4.71
C ILE A 90 1.20 7.12 -3.27
N ILE A 91 0.88 8.40 -3.08
CA ILE A 91 0.93 9.05 -1.76
C ILE A 91 -0.48 9.19 -1.17
N LEU A 92 -1.39 9.85 -1.87
CA LEU A 92 -2.68 10.25 -1.28
C LEU A 92 -3.63 9.06 -1.08
N ILE A 93 -3.85 8.25 -2.11
CA ILE A 93 -4.80 7.14 -2.09
C ILE A 93 -4.41 6.09 -1.03
N PRO A 94 -3.15 5.63 -0.93
CA PRO A 94 -2.78 4.62 0.07
C PRO A 94 -2.92 5.11 1.51
N ILE A 95 -2.67 6.40 1.78
CA ILE A 95 -2.90 6.98 3.12
C ILE A 95 -4.35 6.83 3.53
N VAL A 96 -5.28 7.20 2.64
CA VAL A 96 -6.73 7.15 2.95
C VAL A 96 -7.24 5.71 2.95
N GLY A 97 -6.83 4.90 1.97
CA GLY A 97 -7.25 3.50 1.83
C GLY A 97 -6.81 2.63 2.99
N ASN A 98 -5.63 2.89 3.56
CA ASN A 98 -5.06 2.11 4.65
C ASN A 98 -5.18 2.83 6.01
N ALA A 99 -5.94 3.94 6.09
CA ALA A 99 -6.02 4.76 7.30
C ALA A 99 -6.51 3.97 8.52
N ALA A 100 -7.50 3.10 8.34
CA ALA A 100 -8.03 2.26 9.41
C ALA A 100 -6.99 1.26 9.94
N GLU A 101 -6.24 0.61 9.04
CA GLU A 101 -5.14 -0.30 9.40
C GLU A 101 -4.01 0.44 10.13
N HIS A 102 -3.62 1.62 9.62
CA HIS A 102 -2.61 2.46 10.27
C HIS A 102 -3.06 2.92 11.67
N ALA A 103 -4.32 3.33 11.82
CA ALA A 103 -4.87 3.71 13.13
C ALA A 103 -4.81 2.54 14.12
N GLY A 104 -5.21 1.34 13.68
CA GLY A 104 -5.10 0.12 14.49
C GLY A 104 -3.67 -0.18 14.90
N ALA A 105 -2.73 -0.14 13.95
CA ALA A 105 -1.31 -0.36 14.22
C ALA A 105 -0.75 0.65 15.23
N VAL A 106 -1.09 1.93 15.11
CA VAL A 106 -0.67 2.97 16.06
C VAL A 106 -1.27 2.75 17.45
N ILE A 107 -2.55 2.33 17.54
CA ILE A 107 -3.18 1.99 18.83
C ILE A 107 -2.46 0.82 19.50
N PHE A 108 -2.12 -0.24 18.76
CA PHE A 108 -1.35 -1.36 19.30
C PHE A 108 0.07 -0.96 19.72
N ALA A 109 0.69 -0.03 18.99
CA ALA A 109 1.99 0.53 19.38
C ALA A 109 1.92 1.29 20.71
N PHE A 110 0.86 2.09 20.93
CA PHE A 110 0.62 2.77 22.22
C PHE A 110 0.38 1.79 23.37
N LYS A 111 -0.18 0.62 23.09
CA LYS A 111 -0.33 -0.49 24.06
C LYS A 111 0.94 -1.32 24.25
N ASN A 112 2.08 -0.84 23.76
CA ASN A 112 3.37 -1.52 23.80
C ASN A 112 3.36 -2.91 23.12
N LYS A 113 2.43 -3.16 22.20
CA LYS A 113 2.32 -4.39 21.40
C LYS A 113 2.99 -4.19 20.04
N LEU A 114 4.31 -3.98 20.05
CA LEU A 114 5.09 -3.69 18.85
C LEU A 114 5.10 -4.85 17.86
N ASP A 115 5.12 -6.10 18.33
CA ASP A 115 5.10 -7.28 17.43
C ASP A 115 3.79 -7.34 16.63
N ILE A 116 2.65 -7.02 17.25
CA ILE A 116 1.35 -6.93 16.57
C ILE A 116 1.36 -5.78 15.57
N THR A 117 1.89 -4.62 15.96
CA THR A 117 2.01 -3.44 15.09
C THR A 117 2.82 -3.72 13.82
N LEU A 118 3.99 -4.35 13.99
CA LEU A 118 4.87 -4.74 12.89
C LEU A 118 4.25 -5.87 12.06
N GLY A 119 3.57 -6.83 12.69
CA GLY A 119 2.85 -7.89 12.02
C GLY A 119 1.74 -7.38 11.09
N VAL A 120 0.91 -6.45 11.57
CA VAL A 120 -0.13 -5.79 10.76
C VAL A 120 0.49 -5.04 9.59
N SER A 121 1.53 -4.23 9.85
CA SER A 121 2.14 -3.36 8.82
C SER A 121 2.90 -4.16 7.76
N LEU A 122 3.78 -5.08 8.17
CA LEU A 122 4.59 -5.91 7.26
C LEU A 122 3.74 -6.97 6.56
N GLY A 123 2.71 -7.49 7.21
CA GLY A 123 1.74 -8.42 6.63
C GLY A 123 0.97 -7.78 5.47
N SER A 124 0.39 -6.60 5.71
CA SER A 124 -0.33 -5.82 4.70
C SER A 124 0.58 -5.48 3.51
N ALA A 125 1.81 -5.00 3.76
CA ALA A 125 2.79 -4.72 2.70
C ALA A 125 3.18 -5.97 1.89
N THR A 126 3.38 -7.11 2.55
CA THR A 126 3.69 -8.39 1.89
C THR A 126 2.53 -8.87 1.04
N GLN A 127 1.29 -8.74 1.53
CA GLN A 127 0.09 -9.10 0.78
C GLN A 127 -0.10 -8.22 -0.46
N ILE A 128 0.09 -6.90 -0.35
CA ILE A 128 -0.01 -6.01 -1.51
C ILE A 128 1.05 -6.39 -2.56
N SER A 129 2.30 -6.58 -2.14
CA SER A 129 3.44 -6.86 -3.02
C SER A 129 3.40 -8.23 -3.69
N MET A 130 3.12 -9.30 -2.92
CA MET A 130 3.20 -10.68 -3.42
C MET A 130 1.87 -11.23 -3.95
N PHE A 131 0.73 -10.63 -3.57
CA PHE A 131 -0.59 -11.08 -4.01
C PHE A 131 -1.32 -10.06 -4.87
N VAL A 132 -1.62 -8.87 -4.34
CA VAL A 132 -2.52 -7.91 -5.00
C VAL A 132 -1.96 -7.38 -6.31
N VAL A 133 -0.69 -6.92 -6.32
CA VAL A 133 -0.05 -6.38 -7.53
C VAL A 133 0.13 -7.47 -8.61
N PRO A 134 0.68 -8.66 -8.30
CA PRO A 134 0.81 -9.75 -9.26
C PRO A 134 -0.53 -10.25 -9.82
N LEU A 135 -1.55 -10.36 -8.96
CA LEU A 135 -2.89 -10.76 -9.38
C LEU A 135 -3.50 -9.73 -10.33
N SER A 136 -3.34 -8.44 -10.03
CA SER A 136 -3.80 -7.35 -10.91
C SER A 136 -3.18 -7.45 -12.31
N VAL A 137 -1.89 -7.78 -12.43
CA VAL A 137 -1.22 -7.99 -13.72
C VAL A 137 -1.82 -9.17 -14.50
N LEU A 138 -2.18 -10.27 -13.82
CA LEU A 138 -2.83 -11.41 -14.48
C LEU A 138 -4.26 -11.11 -14.90
N VAL A 139 -5.04 -10.41 -14.07
CA VAL A 139 -6.41 -9.98 -14.41
C VAL A 139 -6.38 -9.04 -15.62
N ALA A 140 -5.48 -8.06 -15.61
CA ALA A 140 -5.28 -7.15 -16.75
C ALA A 140 -4.89 -7.92 -18.02
N TRP A 141 -4.04 -8.94 -17.90
CA TRP A 141 -3.67 -9.80 -19.03
C TRP A 141 -4.89 -10.55 -19.61
N ILE A 142 -5.78 -11.08 -18.78
CA ILE A 142 -7.02 -11.75 -19.22
C ILE A 142 -7.96 -10.74 -19.90
N MET A 143 -8.03 -9.51 -19.40
CA MET A 143 -8.84 -8.43 -19.98
C MET A 143 -8.24 -7.81 -21.24
N GLY A 144 -7.01 -8.19 -21.63
CA GLY A 144 -6.30 -7.59 -22.77
C GLY A 144 -5.77 -6.17 -22.51
N VAL A 145 -5.71 -5.74 -21.25
CA VAL A 145 -5.15 -4.44 -20.84
C VAL A 145 -3.65 -4.60 -20.58
N PRO A 146 -2.78 -3.77 -21.20
CA PRO A 146 -1.34 -3.85 -21.01
C PRO A 146 -0.93 -3.27 -19.64
N MET A 147 -0.99 -4.10 -18.60
CA MET A 147 -0.42 -3.79 -17.27
C MET A 147 0.88 -4.57 -17.07
N ASP A 148 1.94 -3.86 -16.72
CA ASP A 148 3.27 -4.42 -16.50
C ASP A 148 3.82 -4.05 -15.11
N LEU A 149 4.87 -4.75 -14.67
CA LEU A 149 5.61 -4.44 -13.44
C LEU A 149 6.77 -3.48 -13.73
N ASP A 150 6.59 -2.62 -14.73
CA ASP A 150 7.58 -1.66 -15.19
C ASP A 150 7.31 -0.32 -14.50
N PHE A 151 7.96 -0.13 -13.36
CA PHE A 151 7.85 1.09 -12.56
C PHE A 151 8.89 2.12 -13.02
N ASN A 152 8.56 3.41 -12.89
CA ASN A 152 9.53 4.45 -13.18
C ASN A 152 10.77 4.35 -12.28
N LEU A 153 11.88 4.96 -12.70
CA LEU A 153 13.13 4.96 -11.94
C LEU A 153 12.95 5.51 -10.51
N LEU A 154 12.13 6.55 -10.35
CA LEU A 154 11.81 7.13 -9.04
C LEU A 154 10.95 6.21 -8.17
N GLU A 155 9.98 5.52 -8.78
CA GLU A 155 9.10 4.57 -8.10
C GLU A 155 9.88 3.35 -7.63
N THR A 156 10.69 2.77 -8.51
CA THR A 156 11.58 1.66 -8.18
C THR A 156 12.61 2.06 -7.13
N GLY A 157 13.25 3.21 -7.30
CA GLY A 157 14.28 3.71 -6.38
C GLY A 157 13.74 4.03 -4.98
N SER A 158 12.55 4.65 -4.91
CA SER A 158 11.90 4.95 -3.63
C SER A 158 11.39 3.69 -2.92
N LEU A 159 10.82 2.73 -3.64
CA LEU A 159 10.41 1.44 -3.08
C LEU A 159 11.62 0.67 -2.53
N PHE A 160 12.71 0.61 -3.30
CA PHE A 160 13.95 -0.04 -2.86
C PHE A 160 14.52 0.63 -1.60
N LEU A 161 14.60 1.97 -1.57
CA LEU A 161 15.07 2.71 -0.41
C LEU A 161 14.16 2.50 0.81
N ALA A 162 12.84 2.51 0.62
CA ALA A 162 11.88 2.29 1.70
C ALA A 162 12.05 0.91 2.35
N VAL A 163 12.19 -0.14 1.53
CA VAL A 163 12.46 -1.50 2.04
C VAL A 163 13.81 -1.55 2.75
N LEU A 164 14.86 -0.99 2.15
CA LEU A 164 16.21 -1.02 2.73
C LEU A 164 16.28 -0.30 4.09
N VAL A 165 15.77 0.92 4.18
CA VAL A 165 15.72 1.70 5.43
C VAL A 165 14.89 0.98 6.49
N THR A 166 13.75 0.38 6.10
CA THR A 166 12.90 -0.37 7.02
C THR A 166 13.61 -1.59 7.58
N VAL A 167 14.27 -2.39 6.73
CA VAL A 167 15.03 -3.57 7.15
C VAL A 167 16.14 -3.19 8.13
N PHE A 168 16.95 -2.16 7.81
CA PHE A 168 18.01 -1.71 8.70
C PHE A 168 17.48 -1.16 10.03
N THR A 169 16.33 -0.49 10.01
CA THR A 169 15.73 0.07 11.24
C THR A 169 15.23 -1.02 12.18
N LEU A 170 14.67 -2.10 11.62
CA LEU A 170 14.09 -3.23 12.36
C LEU A 170 15.11 -4.31 12.77
N GLN A 171 16.29 -4.36 12.14
CA GLN A 171 17.27 -5.43 12.34
C GLN A 171 17.78 -5.54 13.79
N ASP A 172 17.89 -4.43 14.53
CA ASP A 172 18.39 -4.44 15.91
C ASP A 172 17.36 -4.92 16.93
N GLY A 173 16.11 -5.23 16.52
CA GLY A 173 15.04 -5.68 17.42
C GLY A 173 14.56 -4.65 18.46
N SER A 174 15.11 -3.43 18.45
CA SER A 174 14.77 -2.35 19.38
C SER A 174 14.05 -1.20 18.68
N SER A 175 12.96 -0.72 19.29
CA SER A 175 12.18 0.43 18.81
C SER A 175 12.35 1.62 19.73
N HIS A 176 12.66 2.78 19.15
CA HIS A 176 12.80 4.05 19.86
C HIS A 176 12.14 5.14 19.03
N TYR A 177 11.68 6.22 19.67
CA TYR A 177 11.01 7.33 18.98
C TYR A 177 11.84 7.91 17.83
N LEU A 178 13.18 7.93 17.96
CA LEU A 178 14.07 8.44 16.93
C LEU A 178 14.07 7.57 15.66
N LYS A 179 14.00 6.24 15.81
CA LYS A 179 13.89 5.30 14.68
C LYS A 179 12.55 5.48 13.95
N GLY A 180 11.46 5.66 14.71
CA GLY A 180 10.14 5.97 14.13
C GLY A 180 10.12 7.31 13.39
N LEU A 181 10.73 8.35 13.98
CA LEU A 181 10.83 9.67 13.36
C LEU A 181 11.67 9.64 12.07
N LEU A 182 12.75 8.86 12.04
CA LEU A 182 13.57 8.67 10.83
C LEU A 182 12.75 8.08 9.68
N LEU A 183 11.94 7.05 9.95
CA LEU A 183 11.05 6.44 8.96
C LEU A 183 10.00 7.45 8.46
N LEU A 184 9.43 8.26 9.35
CA LEU A 184 8.49 9.32 8.99
C LEU A 184 9.15 10.38 8.09
N PHE A 185 10.36 10.83 8.44
CA PHE A 185 11.09 11.79 7.60
C PHE A 185 11.46 11.19 6.24
N CYS A 186 11.85 9.92 6.18
CA CYS A 186 12.09 9.23 4.92
C CYS A 186 10.84 9.24 4.04
N TYR A 187 9.68 8.93 4.61
CA TYR A 187 8.40 9.01 3.91
C TYR A 187 8.08 10.43 3.40
N ILE A 188 8.26 11.45 4.24
CA ILE A 188 8.03 12.86 3.86
C ILE A 188 8.96 13.28 2.71
N VAL A 189 10.24 12.92 2.77
CA VAL A 189 11.20 13.23 1.69
C VAL A 189 10.78 12.57 0.38
N ILE A 190 10.38 11.29 0.42
CA ILE A 190 9.86 10.59 -0.77
C ILE A 190 8.62 11.30 -1.31
N ALA A 191 7.65 11.66 -0.46
CA ALA A 191 6.45 12.39 -0.86
C ALA A 191 6.77 13.74 -1.51
N ILE A 192 7.73 14.50 -0.96
CA ILE A 192 8.21 15.75 -1.55
C ILE A 192 8.87 15.50 -2.92
N CYS A 193 9.66 14.44 -3.08
CA CYS A 193 10.24 14.08 -4.38
C CYS A 193 9.15 13.85 -5.44
N PHE A 194 8.09 13.07 -5.11
CA PHE A 194 6.96 12.84 -6.01
C PHE A 194 6.15 14.10 -6.32
N PHE A 195 6.07 15.03 -5.36
CA PHE A 195 5.42 16.32 -5.55
C PHE A 195 6.21 17.24 -6.49
N VAL A 196 7.52 17.41 -6.25
CA VAL A 196 8.38 18.35 -6.98
C VAL A 196 8.71 17.86 -8.39
N LEU A 197 8.96 16.57 -8.60
CA LEU A 197 9.38 16.03 -9.91
C LEU A 197 8.31 16.19 -11.01
N ARG A 198 7.03 16.39 -10.65
CA ARG A 198 5.99 16.83 -11.59
C ARG A 198 6.26 18.22 -12.17
N GLN A 199 6.68 19.18 -11.35
CA GLN A 199 6.82 20.58 -11.78
C GLN A 199 7.84 20.72 -12.92
N ARG A 200 8.86 19.87 -12.92
CA ARG A 200 9.93 19.89 -13.93
C ARG A 200 9.52 19.25 -15.27
N GLY A 201 8.53 18.34 -15.26
CA GLY A 201 7.94 17.77 -16.47
C GLY A 201 6.97 18.73 -17.17
N ASN A 202 6.29 19.61 -16.41
CA ASN A 202 5.39 20.61 -16.96
C ASN A 202 6.14 21.85 -17.50
N GLY A 203 7.20 22.29 -16.81
CA GLY A 203 7.98 23.46 -17.24
C GLY A 203 8.93 23.24 -18.42
N SER A 204 9.34 22.00 -18.71
CA SER A 204 10.26 21.72 -19.82
C SER A 204 9.57 21.56 -21.17
N ASN A 205 8.26 21.30 -21.21
CA ASN A 205 7.52 21.16 -22.47
C ASN A 205 7.07 22.51 -23.02
N ASP A 206 6.80 23.51 -22.17
CA ASP A 206 6.39 24.83 -22.62
C ASP A 206 7.54 25.62 -23.29
N ASP A 207 8.78 25.42 -22.86
CA ASP A 207 9.95 26.06 -23.47
C ASP A 207 10.39 25.40 -24.80
N VAL A 208 10.13 24.10 -24.97
CA VAL A 208 10.54 23.36 -26.18
C VAL A 208 9.49 23.47 -27.29
N HIS A 209 8.20 23.48 -26.94
CA HIS A 209 7.12 23.63 -27.92
C HIS A 209 7.07 25.03 -28.56
N HIS A 210 7.66 26.04 -27.93
CA HIS A 210 7.77 27.37 -28.52
C HIS A 210 8.92 27.51 -29.54
N GLN A 211 9.86 26.55 -29.59
CA GLN A 211 11.01 26.58 -30.51
C GLN A 211 10.97 25.52 -31.62
N LEU A 212 10.26 24.40 -31.44
CA LEU A 212 10.21 23.33 -32.46
C LEU A 212 8.75 22.97 -32.76
N GLY A 213 8.25 23.51 -33.87
CA GLY A 213 6.96 23.18 -34.48
C GLY A 213 6.93 21.76 -35.02
N VAL A 214 6.94 20.75 -34.14
CA VAL A 214 6.83 19.34 -34.49
C VAL A 214 5.60 18.75 -33.80
N ALA A 215 4.65 18.32 -34.63
CA ALA A 215 3.39 17.70 -34.25
C ALA A 215 3.61 16.51 -33.30
N SER A 216 3.04 16.58 -32.11
CA SER A 216 2.97 15.47 -31.16
C SER A 216 2.00 14.41 -31.68
N LYS A 217 2.51 13.20 -31.92
CA LYS A 217 1.66 12.03 -32.12
C LYS A 217 0.95 11.69 -30.80
N PRO A 218 -0.33 11.29 -30.83
CA PRO A 218 -1.07 10.96 -29.62
C PRO A 218 -0.60 9.64 -29.03
N TRP A 219 -0.47 9.64 -27.71
CA TRP A 219 -0.14 8.52 -26.85
C TRP A 219 -1.00 7.29 -27.14
N ARG A 220 -0.37 6.11 -27.21
CA ARG A 220 -1.06 4.81 -27.22
C ARG A 220 -1.16 4.31 -25.78
N ILE A 221 -2.38 3.96 -25.42
CA ILE A 221 -2.76 3.09 -24.29
C ILE A 221 -2.15 1.71 -24.53
#